data_AF-J3DS31-F1
#
_entry.id   AF-J3DS31-F1
#
_cell.length_a   1.000
_cell.length_b   1.000
_cell.length_c   1.000
_cell.angle_alpha   90.00
_cell.angle_beta   90.00
_cell.angle_gamma   90.00
#
_symmetry.space_group_name_H-M   'P 1'
#
loop_
_entity.id
_entity.type
_entity.pdbx_description
1 polymer ?
#
loop_
_entity_poly.entity_id
_entity_poly.type
_entity_poly.pdbx_seq_one_letter_code
_entity_poly.pdbx_strand_id
1 'polypeptide(L)' 'MTKRPIVRTTTGATVTLTIELTNLGSWGPDCQIDQVYRQAREAAIGRINRAFKDDQRGIRILGPVVVKAVTTDVELRG' A
#
# COMPACT_ATOMS: atom_id res chain seq x y z
N MET A 1 -10.67 40.65 33.53
CA MET A 1 -10.17 39.31 33.16
C MET A 1 -9.55 39.39 31.76
N THR A 2 -8.24 39.44 31.66
CA THR A 2 -7.52 39.43 30.38
C THR A 2 -7.53 38.01 29.80
N LYS A 3 -8.36 37.78 28.77
CA LYS A 3 -8.35 36.52 28.01
C LYS A 3 -6.98 36.39 27.32
N ARG A 4 -6.15 35.45 27.76
CA ARG A 4 -4.94 35.06 27.04
C ARG A 4 -5.35 34.41 25.71
N PRO A 5 -4.67 34.70 24.59
CA PRO A 5 -4.98 34.06 23.32
C PRO A 5 -4.73 32.56 23.42
N ILE A 6 -5.69 31.77 22.97
CA ILE A 6 -5.55 30.31 22.82
C ILE A 6 -4.79 30.09 21.50
N VAL A 7 -3.51 29.77 21.59
CA VAL A 7 -2.69 29.46 20.41
C VAL A 7 -2.99 28.03 19.99
N ARG A 8 -3.54 27.85 18.78
CA ARG A 8 -3.72 26.54 18.15
C ARG A 8 -2.57 26.28 17.19
N THR A 9 -1.59 25.47 17.62
CA THR A 9 -0.48 25.05 16.78
C THR A 9 -0.86 23.77 16.04
N THR A 10 -0.76 23.78 14.71
CA THR A 10 -0.98 22.61 13.85
C THR A 10 0.28 22.34 13.04
N THR A 11 0.81 21.13 13.12
CA THR A 11 2.01 20.68 12.38
C THR A 11 1.66 19.49 11.49
N GLY A 12 2.39 19.33 10.39
CA GLY A 12 2.23 18.22 9.47
C GLY A 12 3.55 17.93 8.76
N ALA A 13 3.73 16.68 8.33
CA ALA A 13 4.89 16.25 7.56
C ALA A 13 4.41 15.33 6.43
N THR A 14 5.08 15.42 5.28
CA THR A 14 4.89 14.47 4.18
C THR A 14 6.05 13.48 4.20
N VAL A 15 5.74 12.18 4.24
CA VAL A 15 6.73 11.11 4.29
C VAL A 15 6.56 10.23 3.05
N THR A 16 7.67 9.90 2.38
CA THR A 16 7.70 8.92 1.30
C THR A 16 8.21 7.60 1.83
N LEU A 17 7.44 6.53 1.65
CA LEU A 17 7.75 5.19 2.12
C LEU A 17 7.88 4.23 0.93
N THR A 18 8.84 3.31 1.00
CA THR A 18 8.92 2.15 0.12
C THR A 18 8.53 0.94 0.96
N ILE A 19 7.58 0.14 0.48
CA ILE A 19 7.01 -0.99 1.22
C ILE A 19 7.11 -2.24 0.35
N GLU A 20 7.65 -3.31 0.91
CA GLU A 20 7.64 -4.63 0.30
C GLU A 20 6.39 -5.41 0.75
N LEU A 21 5.74 -6.11 -0.19
CA LEU A 21 4.62 -6.98 0.09
C LEU A 21 4.93 -8.38 -0.45
N THR A 22 5.03 -9.35 0.44
CA THR A 22 5.17 -10.75 0.08
C THR A 22 3.80 -11.44 0.04
N ASN A 23 3.74 -12.61 -0.60
CA ASN A 23 2.54 -13.48 -0.62
C ASN A 23 1.27 -12.72 -1.06
N LEU A 24 1.29 -12.16 -2.27
CA LEU A 24 0.17 -11.41 -2.85
C LEU A 24 -0.93 -12.32 -3.42
N GLY A 25 -0.62 -13.59 -3.65
CA GLY A 25 -1.52 -14.59 -4.15
C GLY A 25 -0.77 -15.86 -4.52
N SER A 26 -1.52 -16.87 -4.96
CA SER A 26 -1.01 -18.09 -5.56
C SER A 26 -1.72 -18.30 -6.88
N TRP A 27 -0.99 -18.65 -7.92
CA TRP A 27 -1.52 -18.83 -9.27
C TRP A 27 -1.23 -20.23 -9.75
N GLY A 28 -2.22 -20.83 -10.40
CA GLY A 28 -2.07 -22.15 -11.02
C GLY A 28 -1.18 -22.09 -12.26
N PRO A 29 -0.69 -23.25 -12.73
CA PRO A 29 0.23 -23.34 -13.87
C PRO A 29 -0.36 -22.78 -15.17
N ASP A 30 -1.69 -22.77 -15.31
CA ASP A 30 -2.37 -22.30 -16.52
C ASP A 30 -2.64 -20.78 -16.53
N CYS A 31 -2.27 -20.05 -15.48
CA CYS A 31 -2.47 -18.61 -15.44
C CYS A 31 -1.52 -17.89 -16.41
N GLN A 32 -2.10 -17.09 -17.30
CA GLN A 32 -1.32 -16.21 -18.17
C GLN A 32 -0.54 -15.19 -17.34
N ILE A 33 0.71 -14.90 -17.72
CA ILE A 33 1.58 -14.02 -16.95
C ILE A 33 0.98 -12.61 -16.77
N ASP A 34 0.31 -12.08 -17.80
CA ASP A 34 -0.38 -10.78 -17.73
C ASP A 34 -1.51 -10.78 -16.69
N GLN A 35 -2.21 -11.91 -16.55
CA GLN A 35 -3.24 -12.08 -15.53
C GLN A 35 -2.60 -12.12 -14.14
N VAL A 36 -1.49 -12.83 -13.97
CA VAL A 36 -0.75 -12.88 -12.70
C VAL A 36 -0.30 -11.48 -12.30
N TYR A 37 0.33 -10.72 -13.19
CA TYR A 37 0.77 -9.35 -12.91
C TYR A 37 -0.38 -8.42 -12.55
N ARG A 38 -1.48 -8.46 -13.31
CA ARG A 38 -2.65 -7.63 -13.02
C ARG A 38 -3.24 -7.95 -11.64
N GLN A 39 -3.43 -9.23 -11.34
CA GLN A 39 -4.01 -9.67 -10.07
C GLN A 39 -3.08 -9.38 -8.89
N ALA A 40 -1.77 -9.61 -9.03
CA ALA A 40 -0.79 -9.27 -8.00
C ALA A 40 -0.78 -7.77 -7.69
N ARG A 41 -0.85 -6.92 -8.72
CA ARG A 41 -0.95 -5.46 -8.57
C ARG A 41 -2.22 -5.06 -7.82
N GLU A 42 -3.38 -5.62 -8.19
CA GLU A 42 -4.65 -5.34 -7.51
C GLU A 42 -4.64 -5.81 -6.05
N ALA A 43 -4.07 -6.98 -5.78
CA ALA A 43 -3.92 -7.51 -4.42
C ALA A 43 -3.00 -6.62 -3.55
N ALA A 44 -1.89 -6.13 -4.11
CA ALA A 44 -0.98 -5.21 -3.43
C ALA A 44 -1.69 -3.90 -3.06
N ILE A 45 -2.38 -3.27 -4.02
CA ILE A 45 -3.17 -2.05 -3.80
C ILE A 45 -4.24 -2.30 -2.73
N GLY A 46 -4.97 -3.41 -2.83
CA GLY A 46 -6.01 -3.77 -1.88
C GLY A 46 -5.48 -4.00 -0.46
N ARG A 47 -4.32 -4.65 -0.30
CA ARG A 47 -3.70 -4.90 1.01
C ARG A 47 -3.25 -3.60 1.67
N ILE A 48 -2.61 -2.70 0.92
CA ILE A 48 -2.20 -1.38 1.43
C ILE A 48 -3.42 -0.54 1.79
N ASN A 49 -4.41 -0.46 0.90
CA ASN A 49 -5.63 0.29 1.21
C ASN A 49 -6.33 -0.24 2.46
N ARG A 50 -6.41 -1.56 2.66
CA ARG A 50 -6.96 -2.16 3.89
C ARG A 50 -6.13 -1.82 5.13
N ALA A 51 -4.81 -1.84 5.04
CA ALA A 51 -3.93 -1.52 6.17
C ALA A 51 -4.15 -0.11 6.74
N PHE A 52 -4.57 0.84 5.90
CA PHE A 52 -4.81 2.23 6.30
C PHE A 52 -6.29 2.66 6.23
N LYS A 53 -7.22 1.74 5.92
CA LYS A 53 -8.64 2.08 5.66
C LYS A 53 -9.33 2.70 6.87
N ASP A 54 -9.05 2.15 8.05
CA ASP A 54 -9.71 2.51 9.31
C ASP A 54 -8.71 3.12 10.32
N ASP A 55 -7.59 3.66 9.84
CA ASP A 55 -6.59 4.26 10.73
C ASP A 55 -7.16 5.52 11.41
N GLN A 56 -7.41 5.41 12.72
CA GLN A 56 -7.89 6.52 13.55
C GLN A 56 -6.78 7.47 14.01
N ARG A 57 -5.52 7.18 13.65
CA ARG A 57 -4.33 7.98 14.01
C ARG A 57 -4.02 9.06 12.97
N GLY A 58 -4.86 9.17 11.94
CA GLY A 58 -4.80 10.22 10.93
C GLY A 58 -3.86 9.90 9.77
N ILE A 59 -3.43 8.66 9.61
CA ILE A 59 -2.60 8.22 8.50
C ILE A 59 -3.48 8.03 7.27
N ARG A 60 -3.15 8.74 6.18
CA ARG A 60 -3.88 8.67 4.92
C ARG A 60 -2.91 8.59 3.75
N ILE A 61 -3.26 7.78 2.75
CA ILE A 61 -2.51 7.73 1.49
C ILE A 61 -2.93 8.95 0.66
N LEU A 62 -1.99 9.87 0.42
CA LEU A 62 -2.25 11.15 -0.24
C LEU A 62 -2.07 11.13 -1.77
N GLY A 63 -1.60 10.01 -2.34
CA GLY A 63 -1.38 9.84 -3.78
C GLY A 63 -1.66 8.41 -4.26
N PRO A 64 -1.61 8.13 -5.57
CA PRO A 64 -1.80 6.77 -6.07
C PRO A 64 -0.70 5.85 -5.55
N VAL A 65 -1.06 4.62 -5.14
CA VAL A 65 -0.08 3.59 -4.82
C VAL A 65 0.64 3.21 -6.12
N VAL A 66 1.91 3.59 -6.25
CA VAL A 66 2.73 3.28 -7.42
C VAL A 66 3.51 2.00 -7.17
N VAL A 67 3.16 0.93 -7.89
CA VAL A 67 3.93 -0.32 -7.91
C VAL A 67 5.06 -0.17 -8.92
N LYS A 68 6.31 -0.12 -8.45
CA LYS A 68 7.49 0.06 -9.31
C LYS A 68 7.95 -1.24 -9.99
N ALA A 69 7.82 -2.38 -9.31
CA ALA A 69 8.21 -3.69 -9.82
C ALA A 69 7.35 -4.78 -9.14
N VAL A 70 7.10 -5.85 -9.89
CA VAL A 70 6.54 -7.11 -9.37
C VAL A 70 7.50 -8.20 -9.81
N THR A 71 8.06 -8.94 -8.84
CA THR A 71 8.94 -10.10 -9.10
C THR A 71 8.15 -11.38 -8.87
N THR A 72 8.43 -12.42 -9.65
CA THR A 72 7.74 -13.71 -9.56
C THR A 72 8.75 -14.81 -9.72
N ASP A 73 8.88 -15.65 -8.69
CA ASP A 73 9.71 -16.85 -8.71
C ASP A 73 8.88 -18.02 -9.20
N VAL A 74 9.41 -18.79 -10.16
CA VAL A 74 8.76 -19.97 -10.73
C VAL A 74 9.67 -21.17 -10.50
N GLU A 75 9.20 -22.13 -9.71
CA GLU A 75 9.86 -23.44 -9.56
C GLU A 75 9.19 -24.46 -10.50
N LEU A 76 9.99 -25.04 -11.41
CA LEU A 76 9.59 -26.21 -12.20
C LEU A 76 9.88 -27.48 -11.39
N ARG A 77 8.83 -28.22 -11.01
CA ARG A 77 8.96 -29.59 -10.51
C ARG A 77 8.63 -30.56 -11.64
N GLY A 78 9.65 -31.25 -12.13
CA GLY A 78 9.56 -32.41 -13.02
C GLY A 78 9.57 -33.72 -12.26
#